data_AF-A0A5Q6RZ07-F1
#
_entry.id   AF-A0A5Q6RZ07-F1
#
_cell.length_a   1.000
_cell.length_b   1.000
_cell.length_c   1.000
_cell.angle_alpha   90.00
_cell.angle_beta   90.00
_cell.angle_gamma   90.00
#
_symmetry.space_group_name_H-M   'P 1'
#
loop_
_entity.id
_entity.type
_entity.pdbx_description
1 polymer ?
#
loop_
_entity_poly.entity_id
_entity_poly.type
_entity_poly.pdbx_seq_one_letter_code
_entity_poly.pdbx_strand_id
1 'polypeptide(L)'
;MTPGRVLLSLLGLLLVGSLLVASPASAAPPDLVVSAPATAYAGTTVTISGTTSDTGAPIRLDRRDRVGTWVQVATTAPAADGSFALRVTADPGTQRFRVVQATGGGTAVRELAVTGNAAPSRVALGGATRVADGNTATLQVRWTTSDGRPVTGTTQLWARRRSSTTWEHRSTFTVRAGAAAVRVRPRVDVVYRVRVGATPYARTAWSATRTIDNIPPGYVFRRPAKAPAPRIRLRAQPRATKAGAAVTVSRISDSVWRSMTGRTWHRGCPVGRSSLRLVRTNYYAYDGYRRRGEIVVHKSVAKATKRVFQDLHAAKAPIRSLYRVDRFGWSRRLRGGNDLKSMAAGNSSGFNCRGVVGRPSTRSPHSTGRSLDINPWENPYRSAWGILPNRTWDARRSPSRVVYRSRSHTVVRIMARHGFWWMGRSDWQHFQYSGRGARTLPPPATFLD
;
A
#
# COMPACT_ATOMS: atom_id res chain seq x y z
N MET A 1 114.12 32.29 -60.70
CA MET A 1 113.91 33.67 -60.22
C MET A 1 114.09 33.66 -58.71
N THR A 2 115.21 34.19 -58.24
CA THR A 2 115.59 34.53 -56.85
C THR A 2 114.70 35.66 -56.27
N PRO A 3 114.81 36.10 -54.98
CA PRO A 3 115.43 35.51 -53.76
C PRO A 3 114.71 35.78 -52.39
N GLY A 4 115.18 35.09 -51.32
CA GLY A 4 115.38 35.64 -49.94
C GLY A 4 114.20 35.62 -48.94
N ARG A 5 114.35 35.55 -47.61
CA ARG A 5 115.46 35.68 -46.63
C ARG A 5 115.02 35.11 -45.24
N VAL A 6 115.95 34.45 -44.54
CA VAL A 6 116.36 34.58 -43.10
C VAL A 6 115.45 34.17 -41.89
N LEU A 7 116.10 33.40 -40.99
CA LEU A 7 115.93 33.03 -39.55
C LEU A 7 114.94 33.81 -38.65
N LEU A 8 114.28 33.11 -37.71
CA LEU A 8 114.67 33.03 -36.27
C LEU A 8 113.73 32.10 -35.44
N SER A 9 114.33 31.42 -34.45
CA SER A 9 113.76 30.40 -33.55
C SER A 9 112.81 30.94 -32.48
N LEU A 10 111.85 30.11 -32.01
CA LEU A 10 111.32 30.18 -30.64
C LEU A 10 110.66 28.85 -30.21
N LEU A 11 111.17 28.33 -29.09
CA LEU A 11 110.70 27.16 -28.33
C LEU A 11 109.29 27.43 -27.76
N GLY A 12 108.33 26.53 -27.97
CA GLY A 12 107.00 26.59 -27.37
C GLY A 12 106.65 25.28 -26.66
N LEU A 13 106.67 25.30 -25.32
CA LEU A 13 106.21 24.24 -24.41
C LEU A 13 104.69 24.07 -24.57
N LEU A 14 104.21 22.87 -24.95
CA LEU A 14 102.79 22.54 -24.99
C LEU A 14 102.34 21.95 -23.64
N LEU A 15 101.67 22.76 -22.83
CA LEU A 15 100.91 22.33 -21.65
C LEU A 15 99.59 21.68 -22.10
N VAL A 16 99.38 20.43 -21.72
CA VAL A 16 98.07 19.77 -21.77
C VAL A 16 97.28 20.18 -20.52
N GLY A 17 96.35 21.12 -20.68
CA GLY A 17 95.42 21.52 -19.63
C GLY A 17 94.24 20.56 -19.54
N SER A 18 94.21 19.75 -18.49
CA SER A 18 93.05 18.93 -18.12
C SER A 18 91.90 19.83 -17.66
N LEU A 19 90.87 19.98 -18.48
CA LEU A 19 89.59 20.56 -18.07
C LEU A 19 88.90 19.60 -17.08
N LEU A 20 89.08 19.87 -15.78
CA LEU A 20 88.22 19.35 -14.73
C LEU A 20 86.83 19.98 -14.92
N VAL A 21 85.94 19.28 -15.61
CA VAL A 21 84.50 19.57 -15.56
C VAL A 21 84.06 19.35 -14.13
N ALA A 22 83.75 20.43 -13.41
CA ALA A 22 83.12 20.33 -12.11
C ALA A 22 81.79 19.59 -12.28
N SER A 23 81.68 18.41 -11.67
CA SER A 23 80.41 17.70 -11.55
C SER A 23 79.40 18.67 -10.94
N PRO A 24 78.18 18.83 -11.50
CA PRO A 24 77.17 19.64 -10.85
C PRO A 24 76.97 19.09 -9.44
N ALA A 25 77.05 19.95 -8.43
CA ALA A 25 76.68 19.59 -7.07
C ALA A 25 75.30 18.94 -7.17
N SER A 26 75.20 17.66 -6.81
CA SER A 26 73.93 16.94 -6.84
C SER A 26 72.98 17.70 -5.93
N ALA A 27 72.08 18.50 -6.50
CA ALA A 27 71.06 19.18 -5.73
C ALA A 27 70.32 18.10 -4.92
N ALA A 28 69.99 18.39 -3.67
CA ALA A 28 69.28 17.44 -2.83
C ALA A 28 67.81 17.31 -3.29
N PRO A 29 67.14 16.17 -3.04
CA PRO A 29 65.70 16.06 -3.27
C PRO A 29 64.95 17.15 -2.47
N PRO A 30 63.81 17.66 -2.97
CA PRO A 30 63.08 18.70 -2.26
C PRO A 30 62.52 18.18 -0.93
N ASP A 31 62.41 19.07 0.05
CA ASP A 31 61.76 18.78 1.33
C ASP A 31 60.25 18.73 1.13
N LEU A 32 59.71 17.51 1.06
CA LEU A 32 58.28 17.28 0.82
C LEU A 32 57.58 16.84 2.10
N VAL A 33 56.65 17.66 2.59
CA VAL A 33 55.76 17.36 3.71
C VAL A 33 54.35 17.18 3.18
N VAL A 34 53.68 16.11 3.61
CA VAL A 34 52.33 15.77 3.14
C VAL A 34 51.44 15.41 4.30
N SER A 35 50.20 15.90 4.27
CA SER A 35 49.15 15.59 5.22
C SER A 35 47.84 15.28 4.49
N ALA A 36 47.11 14.33 5.04
CA ALA A 36 45.78 13.94 4.57
C ALA A 36 44.98 13.38 5.74
N PRO A 37 43.65 13.48 5.72
CA PRO A 37 42.83 12.81 6.72
C PRO A 37 42.97 11.28 6.57
N ALA A 38 43.21 10.58 7.68
CA ALA A 38 43.32 9.12 7.69
C ALA A 38 42.03 8.41 7.26
N THR A 39 40.88 9.07 7.45
CA THR A 39 39.57 8.55 7.05
C THR A 39 38.70 9.65 6.44
N ALA A 40 37.83 9.25 5.51
CA ALA A 40 36.80 10.10 4.94
C ALA A 40 35.54 9.27 4.67
N TYR A 41 34.43 9.90 4.30
CA TYR A 41 33.29 9.15 3.81
C TYR A 41 33.52 8.72 2.36
N ALA A 42 33.25 7.46 2.06
CA ALA A 42 33.36 6.97 0.69
C ALA A 42 32.47 7.82 -0.24
N GLY A 43 33.02 8.24 -1.37
CA GLY A 43 32.42 9.13 -2.37
C GLY A 43 32.46 10.63 -2.05
N THR A 44 33.16 11.07 -0.99
CA THR A 44 33.44 12.50 -0.76
C THR A 44 34.82 12.89 -1.29
N THR A 45 34.97 14.16 -1.65
CA THR A 45 36.28 14.73 -1.98
C THR A 45 37.12 14.89 -0.73
N VAL A 46 38.36 14.39 -0.80
CA VAL A 46 39.42 14.54 0.19
C VAL A 46 40.48 15.46 -0.40
N THR A 47 40.96 16.39 0.42
CA THR A 47 42.11 17.23 0.08
C THR A 47 43.35 16.63 0.72
N ILE A 48 44.36 16.34 -0.10
CA ILE A 48 45.72 16.01 0.31
C ILE A 48 46.53 17.29 0.14
N SER A 49 47.12 17.78 1.22
CA SER A 49 47.82 19.06 1.24
C SER A 49 49.23 18.90 1.78
N GLY A 50 50.10 19.85 1.47
CA GLY A 50 51.46 19.81 1.95
C GLY A 50 52.24 21.05 1.59
N THR A 51 53.54 20.98 1.86
CA THR A 51 54.52 22.01 1.50
C THR A 51 55.72 21.36 0.83
N THR A 52 56.37 22.12 -0.05
CA THR A 52 57.63 21.75 -0.70
C THR A 52 58.61 22.91 -0.70
N SER A 53 59.91 22.61 -0.63
CA SER A 53 60.99 23.60 -0.84
C SER A 53 61.23 23.96 -2.31
N ASP A 54 60.69 23.18 -3.27
CA ASP A 54 60.79 23.45 -4.71
C ASP A 54 59.42 23.90 -5.26
N THR A 55 59.33 25.16 -5.67
CA THR A 55 58.11 25.76 -6.24
C THR A 55 58.02 25.65 -7.77
N GLY A 56 59.07 25.18 -8.44
CA GLY A 56 59.15 25.11 -9.90
C GLY A 56 58.71 23.76 -10.48
N ALA A 57 58.88 22.67 -9.73
CA ALA A 57 58.51 21.33 -10.19
C ALA A 57 57.06 20.93 -9.83
N PRO A 58 56.31 20.27 -10.74
CA PRO A 58 54.94 19.84 -10.47
C PRO A 58 54.90 18.71 -9.44
N ILE A 59 53.84 18.71 -8.64
CA ILE A 59 53.54 17.67 -7.66
C ILE A 59 52.52 16.73 -8.28
N ARG A 60 52.79 15.43 -8.19
CA ARG A 60 51.90 14.37 -8.68
C ARG A 60 51.34 13.57 -7.51
N LEU A 61 50.08 13.20 -7.62
CA LEU A 61 49.42 12.24 -6.76
C LEU A 61 49.19 10.95 -7.54
N ASP A 62 49.82 9.88 -7.11
CA ASP A 62 49.53 8.55 -7.62
C ASP A 62 48.68 7.77 -6.62
N ARG A 63 47.79 6.93 -7.14
CA ARG A 63 46.98 6.00 -6.37
C ARG A 63 47.36 4.56 -6.74
N ARG A 64 47.46 3.70 -5.73
CA ARG A 64 47.66 2.28 -5.95
C ARG A 64 46.36 1.62 -6.39
N ASP A 65 46.38 0.96 -7.55
CA ASP A 65 45.24 0.22 -8.08
C ASP A 65 45.07 -1.16 -7.41
N ARG A 66 44.14 -1.97 -7.91
CA ARG A 66 43.84 -3.29 -7.34
C ARG A 66 44.91 -4.36 -7.62
N VAL A 67 45.73 -4.19 -8.65
CA VAL A 67 46.81 -5.13 -9.00
C VAL A 67 48.17 -4.70 -8.43
N GLY A 68 48.19 -3.55 -7.75
CA GLY A 68 49.34 -3.06 -6.98
C GLY A 68 50.17 -1.99 -7.71
N THR A 69 49.73 -1.56 -8.90
CA THR A 69 50.42 -0.56 -9.73
C THR A 69 50.04 0.86 -9.30
N TRP A 70 51.01 1.77 -9.38
CA TRP A 70 50.79 3.20 -9.12
C TRP A 70 50.33 3.91 -10.39
N VAL A 71 49.17 4.57 -10.30
CA VAL A 71 48.57 5.32 -11.42
C VAL A 71 48.38 6.77 -10.99
N GLN A 72 48.84 7.72 -11.82
CA GLN A 72 48.64 9.15 -11.58
C GLN A 72 47.14 9.49 -11.59
N VAL A 73 46.65 10.10 -10.53
CA VAL A 73 45.24 10.50 -10.37
C VAL A 73 45.03 12.01 -10.28
N ALA A 74 46.07 12.78 -9.92
CA ALA A 74 46.04 14.23 -9.93
C ALA A 74 47.45 14.82 -10.05
N THR A 75 47.55 16.07 -10.46
CA THR A 75 48.79 16.85 -10.42
C THR A 75 48.47 18.33 -10.15
N THR A 76 49.40 19.05 -9.54
CA THR A 76 49.30 20.49 -9.29
C THR A 76 50.68 21.13 -9.32
N ALA A 77 50.74 22.42 -9.63
CA ALA A 77 51.92 23.22 -9.30
C ALA A 77 51.84 23.65 -7.82
N PRO A 78 52.98 23.72 -7.11
CA PRO A 78 53.05 24.41 -5.82
C PRO A 78 52.76 25.91 -5.99
N ALA A 79 52.22 26.55 -4.96
CA ALA A 79 52.11 28.00 -4.89
C ALA A 79 53.49 28.63 -4.62
N ALA A 80 53.58 29.95 -4.73
CA ALA A 80 54.82 30.70 -4.51
C ALA A 80 55.40 30.53 -3.08
N ASP A 81 54.55 30.21 -2.11
CA ASP A 81 54.92 29.91 -0.73
C ASP A 81 55.25 28.42 -0.48
N GLY A 82 55.30 27.61 -1.54
CA GLY A 82 55.56 26.17 -1.47
C GLY A 82 54.36 25.31 -1.07
N SER A 83 53.19 25.91 -0.79
CA SER A 83 51.99 25.15 -0.43
C SER A 83 51.33 24.48 -1.64
N PHE A 84 50.66 23.34 -1.43
CA PHE A 84 49.88 22.69 -2.47
C PHE A 84 48.66 21.95 -1.92
N ALA A 85 47.67 21.73 -2.80
CA ALA A 85 46.48 20.95 -2.50
C ALA A 85 46.04 20.11 -3.70
N LEU A 86 45.86 18.82 -3.47
CA LEU A 86 45.39 17.83 -4.44
C LEU A 86 44.05 17.27 -3.98
N ARG A 87 43.06 17.24 -4.86
CA ARG A 87 41.71 16.74 -4.53
C ARG A 87 41.50 15.36 -5.14
N VAL A 88 41.03 14.42 -4.33
CA VAL A 88 40.70 13.06 -4.77
C VAL A 88 39.41 12.58 -4.12
N THR A 89 38.64 11.76 -4.81
CA THR A 89 37.45 11.11 -4.21
C THR A 89 37.90 9.90 -3.41
N ALA A 90 37.50 9.83 -2.13
CA ALA A 90 37.75 8.64 -1.32
C ALA A 90 36.83 7.49 -1.78
N ASP A 91 37.40 6.40 -2.27
CA ASP A 91 36.63 5.19 -2.57
C ASP A 91 36.31 4.37 -1.32
N PRO A 92 35.39 3.39 -1.37
CA PRO A 92 35.19 2.49 -0.23
C PRO A 92 36.46 1.68 0.10
N GLY A 93 36.80 1.60 1.39
CA GLY A 93 37.97 0.87 1.90
C GLY A 93 39.26 1.69 1.88
N THR A 94 40.36 1.06 2.31
CA THR A 94 41.68 1.70 2.40
C THR A 94 42.32 1.84 1.02
N GLN A 95 42.60 3.08 0.63
CA GLN A 95 43.37 3.43 -0.55
C GLN A 95 44.77 3.85 -0.14
N ARG A 96 45.77 3.49 -0.94
CA ARG A 96 47.14 3.97 -0.79
C ARG A 96 47.43 5.01 -1.85
N PHE A 97 48.04 6.09 -1.44
CA PHE A 97 48.48 7.19 -2.27
C PHE A 97 49.97 7.41 -2.07
N ARG A 98 50.63 7.95 -3.09
CA ARG A 98 51.95 8.55 -2.95
C ARG A 98 51.96 9.91 -3.62
N VAL A 99 52.57 10.87 -2.96
CA VAL A 99 52.86 12.19 -3.51
C VAL A 99 54.30 12.16 -4.00
N VAL A 100 54.50 12.54 -5.25
CA VAL A 100 55.79 12.48 -5.93
C VAL A 100 56.12 13.85 -6.49
N GLN A 101 57.31 14.36 -6.17
CA GLN A 101 57.89 15.53 -6.82
C GLN A 101 59.28 15.17 -7.34
N ALA A 102 59.48 15.32 -8.65
CA ALA A 102 60.75 15.07 -9.31
C ALA A 102 61.35 16.40 -9.76
N THR A 103 62.58 16.67 -9.35
CA THR A 103 63.30 17.93 -9.60
C THR A 103 64.66 17.61 -10.22
N GLY A 104 65.41 18.66 -10.61
CA GLY A 104 66.81 18.49 -11.03
C GLY A 104 67.72 17.92 -9.94
N GLY A 105 67.30 18.00 -8.65
CA GLY A 105 67.98 17.46 -7.49
C GLY A 105 67.51 16.07 -7.04
N GLY A 106 66.66 15.40 -7.82
CA GLY A 106 66.18 14.05 -7.51
C GLY A 106 64.68 13.99 -7.21
N THR A 107 64.22 12.89 -6.61
CA THR A 107 62.78 12.61 -6.45
C THR A 107 62.42 12.43 -4.99
N ALA A 108 61.50 13.26 -4.50
CA ALA A 108 60.87 13.10 -3.19
C ALA A 108 59.56 12.32 -3.31
N VAL A 109 59.37 11.31 -2.46
CA VAL A 109 58.15 10.49 -2.38
C VAL A 109 57.64 10.45 -0.95
N ARG A 110 56.32 10.63 -0.78
CA ARG A 110 55.63 10.44 0.51
C ARG A 110 54.38 9.59 0.31
N GLU A 111 54.32 8.45 0.98
CA GLU A 111 53.15 7.59 0.97
C GLU A 111 52.17 7.95 2.08
N LEU A 112 50.88 7.77 1.81
CA LEU A 112 49.80 7.96 2.76
C LEU A 112 48.63 7.03 2.43
N ALA A 113 47.77 6.81 3.41
CA ALA A 113 46.57 6.00 3.23
C ALA A 113 45.32 6.78 3.65
N VAL A 114 44.25 6.64 2.86
CA VAL A 114 42.93 7.19 3.20
C VAL A 114 41.94 6.03 3.18
N THR A 115 41.23 5.82 4.29
CA THR A 115 40.16 4.82 4.36
C THR A 115 38.80 5.48 4.16
N GLY A 116 38.12 5.14 3.06
CA GLY A 116 36.76 5.59 2.81
C GLY A 116 35.73 4.71 3.52
N ASN A 117 35.13 5.26 4.57
CA ASN A 117 34.13 4.61 5.39
C ASN A 117 32.72 4.88 4.86
N ALA A 118 31.81 3.93 5.01
CA ALA A 118 30.40 4.17 4.73
C ALA A 118 29.85 5.27 5.66
N ALA A 119 29.21 6.29 5.07
CA ALA A 119 28.63 7.39 5.82
C ALA A 119 27.39 6.92 6.61
N PRO A 120 27.09 7.50 7.79
CA PRO A 120 25.75 7.41 8.36
C PRO A 120 24.71 7.82 7.31
N SER A 121 23.51 7.23 7.36
CA SER A 121 22.47 7.53 6.38
C SER A 121 21.12 7.77 7.05
N ARG A 122 20.26 8.52 6.35
CA ARG A 122 18.89 8.86 6.78
C ARG A 122 17.93 8.33 5.72
N VAL A 123 16.88 7.64 6.17
CA VAL A 123 15.79 7.21 5.31
C VAL A 123 14.46 7.77 5.79
N ALA A 124 13.73 8.41 4.89
CA ALA A 124 12.41 8.97 5.13
C ALA A 124 11.34 8.14 4.40
N LEU A 125 10.23 7.88 5.09
CA LEU A 125 9.05 7.21 4.55
C LEU A 125 7.86 8.19 4.53
N GLY A 126 7.53 8.68 3.35
CA GLY A 126 6.37 9.51 3.05
C GLY A 126 5.23 8.72 2.39
N GLY A 127 4.16 9.43 2.03
CA GLY A 127 3.01 8.86 1.32
C GLY A 127 1.69 9.18 2.00
N ALA A 128 0.62 8.52 1.53
CA ALA A 128 -0.73 8.72 2.05
C ALA A 128 -0.83 8.37 3.54
N THR A 129 -1.66 9.11 4.28
CA THR A 129 -2.01 8.83 5.69
C THR A 129 -3.38 8.15 5.83
N ARG A 130 -4.20 8.17 4.76
CA ARG A 130 -5.50 7.52 4.69
C ARG A 130 -5.71 6.89 3.32
N VAL A 131 -6.41 5.76 3.28
CA VAL A 131 -6.80 5.11 2.02
C VAL A 131 -8.13 4.39 2.16
N ALA A 132 -9.01 4.56 1.16
CA ALA A 132 -10.29 3.87 1.14
C ALA A 132 -10.11 2.35 0.97
N ASP A 133 -10.93 1.55 1.68
CA ASP A 133 -10.76 0.09 1.70
C ASP A 133 -10.84 -0.55 0.30
N GLY A 134 -9.76 -1.28 -0.01
CA GLY A 134 -9.58 -1.90 -1.31
C GLY A 134 -8.98 -0.97 -2.37
N ASN A 135 -8.59 0.25 -2.05
CA ASN A 135 -7.75 1.08 -2.92
C ASN A 135 -6.26 0.90 -2.56
N THR A 136 -5.40 1.24 -3.52
CA THR A 136 -3.95 1.24 -3.35
C THR A 136 -3.49 2.61 -2.87
N ALA A 137 -2.52 2.63 -1.97
CA ALA A 137 -1.76 3.81 -1.54
C ALA A 137 -0.30 3.66 -2.00
N THR A 138 0.36 4.80 -2.25
CA THR A 138 1.78 4.83 -2.60
C THR A 138 2.57 5.37 -1.41
N LEU A 139 3.57 4.61 -0.99
CA LEU A 139 4.61 5.02 -0.04
C LEU A 139 5.81 5.54 -0.84
N GLN A 140 6.33 6.68 -0.41
CA GLN A 140 7.50 7.33 -1.02
C GLN A 140 8.69 7.15 -0.08
N VAL A 141 9.81 6.67 -0.61
CA VAL A 141 11.05 6.45 0.14
C VAL A 141 12.09 7.42 -0.36
N ARG A 142 12.75 8.13 0.56
CA ARG A 142 13.95 8.92 0.28
C ARG A 142 15.10 8.45 1.13
N TRP A 143 16.26 8.21 0.54
CA TRP A 143 17.45 7.72 1.22
C TRP A 143 18.67 8.53 0.81
N THR A 144 19.28 9.19 1.80
CA THR A 144 20.50 9.97 1.62
C THR A 144 21.52 9.61 2.69
N THR A 145 22.79 9.81 2.41
CA THR A 145 23.85 9.86 3.43
C THR A 145 23.68 11.11 4.31
N SER A 146 24.40 11.18 5.43
CA SER A 146 24.38 12.32 6.35
C SER A 146 24.88 13.62 5.71
N ASP A 147 25.68 13.53 4.66
CA ASP A 147 26.17 14.64 3.83
C ASP A 147 25.28 14.92 2.60
N GLY A 148 24.08 14.31 2.52
CA GLY A 148 23.05 14.66 1.54
C GLY A 148 23.09 13.92 0.20
N ARG A 149 24.06 13.04 -0.03
CA ARG A 149 24.19 12.32 -1.30
C ARG A 149 23.11 11.23 -1.44
N PRO A 150 22.51 11.06 -2.63
CA PRO A 150 21.51 10.03 -2.87
C PRO A 150 22.14 8.64 -2.82
N VAL A 151 21.47 7.68 -2.18
CA VAL A 151 21.96 6.30 -2.06
C VAL A 151 21.15 5.35 -2.94
N THR A 152 21.85 4.40 -3.56
CA THR A 152 21.23 3.28 -4.27
C THR A 152 21.49 1.99 -3.50
N GLY A 153 20.44 1.17 -3.28
CA GLY A 153 20.61 -0.10 -2.60
C GLY A 153 19.29 -0.78 -2.20
N THR A 154 19.44 -1.97 -1.62
CA THR A 154 18.33 -2.82 -1.20
C THR A 154 17.63 -2.27 0.04
N THR A 155 16.30 -2.25 0.00
CA THR A 155 15.43 -1.73 1.06
C THR A 155 14.30 -2.72 1.36
N GLN A 156 13.99 -2.91 2.63
CA GLN A 156 12.92 -3.79 3.10
C GLN A 156 11.76 -2.96 3.65
N LEU A 157 10.54 -3.23 3.19
CA LEU A 157 9.31 -2.68 3.77
C LEU A 157 8.78 -3.62 4.86
N TRP A 158 8.56 -3.07 6.04
CA TRP A 158 7.97 -3.74 7.18
C TRP A 158 6.63 -3.11 7.51
N ALA A 159 5.67 -3.92 7.98
CA ALA A 159 4.40 -3.39 8.43
C ALA A 159 3.79 -4.20 9.58
N ARG A 160 3.09 -3.51 10.47
CA ARG A 160 2.29 -4.10 11.54
C ARG A 160 0.87 -3.52 11.52
N ARG A 161 -0.10 -4.29 12.00
CA ARG A 161 -1.44 -3.73 12.27
C ARG A 161 -1.31 -2.67 13.37
N ARG A 162 -2.09 -1.60 13.32
CA ARG A 162 -2.06 -0.56 14.36
C ARG A 162 -2.30 -1.11 15.77
N SER A 163 -3.14 -2.14 15.87
CA SER A 163 -3.48 -2.83 17.11
C SER A 163 -2.49 -3.90 17.57
N SER A 164 -1.38 -4.11 16.86
CA SER A 164 -0.40 -5.17 17.14
C SER A 164 0.99 -4.57 17.25
N THR A 165 1.86 -5.16 18.08
CA THR A 165 3.28 -4.79 18.21
C THR A 165 4.18 -5.59 17.27
N THR A 166 3.68 -6.69 16.69
CA THR A 166 4.45 -7.59 15.83
C THR A 166 4.67 -7.01 14.44
N TRP A 167 5.93 -6.87 14.04
CA TRP A 167 6.31 -6.43 12.70
C TRP A 167 6.44 -7.60 11.74
N GLU A 168 5.86 -7.46 10.55
CA GLU A 168 5.97 -8.44 9.48
C GLU A 168 6.70 -7.82 8.30
N HIS A 169 7.64 -8.56 7.71
CA HIS A 169 8.23 -8.22 6.41
C HIS A 169 7.13 -8.26 5.34
N ARG A 170 7.12 -7.26 4.45
CA ARG A 170 6.12 -7.15 3.37
C ARG A 170 6.70 -7.30 1.98
N SER A 171 7.86 -6.70 1.75
CA SER A 171 8.52 -6.74 0.44
C SER A 171 9.95 -6.22 0.56
N THR A 172 10.77 -6.56 -0.44
CA THR A 172 12.11 -6.01 -0.65
C THR A 172 12.13 -5.33 -2.01
N PHE A 173 12.73 -4.15 -2.11
CA PHE A 173 12.82 -3.35 -3.35
C PHE A 173 14.12 -2.54 -3.35
N THR A 174 14.48 -1.98 -4.50
CA THR A 174 15.69 -1.17 -4.66
C THR A 174 15.33 0.30 -4.68
N VAL A 175 16.00 1.09 -3.84
CA VAL A 175 16.05 2.55 -3.96
C VAL A 175 17.10 2.89 -4.99
N ARG A 176 16.76 3.74 -5.96
CA ARG A 176 17.68 4.20 -7.01
C ARG A 176 17.80 5.71 -6.95
N ALA A 177 19.03 6.22 -7.03
CA ALA A 177 19.30 7.65 -6.93
C ALA A 177 18.57 8.31 -5.73
N GLY A 178 18.59 7.61 -4.58
CA GLY A 178 18.00 8.10 -3.34
C GLY A 178 16.47 8.10 -3.27
N ALA A 179 15.75 7.57 -4.28
CA ALA A 179 14.28 7.53 -4.27
C ALA A 179 13.68 6.17 -4.67
N ALA A 180 12.51 5.85 -4.13
CA ALA A 180 11.64 4.77 -4.59
C ALA A 180 10.18 5.01 -4.21
N ALA A 181 9.27 4.38 -4.98
CA ALA A 181 7.85 4.36 -4.66
C ALA A 181 7.36 2.91 -4.53
N VAL A 182 6.60 2.62 -3.47
CA VAL A 182 6.05 1.28 -3.19
C VAL A 182 4.54 1.35 -3.05
N ARG A 183 3.82 0.52 -3.80
CA ARG A 183 2.36 0.44 -3.74
C ARG A 183 1.93 -0.56 -2.67
N VAL A 184 1.01 -0.14 -1.80
CA VAL A 184 0.42 -0.96 -0.73
C VAL A 184 -1.10 -0.92 -0.78
N ARG A 185 -1.78 -1.98 -0.35
CA ARG A 185 -3.25 -2.08 -0.35
C ARG A 185 -3.78 -2.52 1.02
N PRO A 186 -3.64 -1.69 2.06
CA PRO A 186 -4.04 -2.07 3.41
C PRO A 186 -5.55 -2.31 3.50
N ARG A 187 -5.94 -3.36 4.24
CA ARG A 187 -7.35 -3.74 4.50
C ARG A 187 -7.81 -3.44 5.92
N VAL A 188 -6.91 -2.85 6.72
CA VAL A 188 -7.03 -2.44 8.12
C VAL A 188 -6.06 -1.27 8.32
N ASP A 189 -6.10 -0.63 9.48
CA ASP A 189 -5.08 0.37 9.84
C ASP A 189 -3.71 -0.31 9.99
N VAL A 190 -2.72 0.21 9.26
CA VAL A 190 -1.39 -0.38 9.18
C VAL A 190 -0.34 0.70 9.46
N VAL A 191 0.68 0.32 10.22
CA VAL A 191 1.88 1.12 10.46
C VAL A 191 3.02 0.51 9.64
N TYR A 192 3.64 1.32 8.79
CA TYR A 192 4.78 0.94 7.95
C TYR A 192 6.08 1.55 8.46
N ARG A 193 7.20 0.89 8.17
CA ARG A 193 8.55 1.46 8.26
C ARG A 193 9.43 0.76 7.23
N VAL A 194 10.53 1.40 6.83
CA VAL A 194 11.51 0.78 5.94
C VAL A 194 12.85 0.61 6.65
N ARG A 195 13.57 -0.44 6.27
CA ARG A 195 14.97 -0.66 6.62
C ARG A 195 15.79 -0.63 5.35
N VAL A 196 16.78 0.26 5.27
CA VAL A 196 17.74 0.27 4.16
C VAL A 196 18.95 -0.58 4.53
N GLY A 197 19.47 -1.36 3.58
CA GLY A 197 20.67 -2.18 3.77
C GLY A 197 21.95 -1.34 3.82
N ALA A 198 23.03 -1.93 4.33
CA ALA A 198 24.35 -1.33 4.21
C ALA A 198 24.83 -1.39 2.75
N THR A 199 25.56 -0.36 2.33
CA THR A 199 26.26 -0.28 1.04
C THR A 199 27.70 0.16 1.29
N PRO A 200 28.59 0.07 0.30
CA PRO A 200 29.95 0.62 0.45
C PRO A 200 29.98 2.12 0.80
N TYR A 201 28.92 2.87 0.48
CA TYR A 201 28.83 4.32 0.66
C TYR A 201 27.98 4.76 1.85
N ALA A 202 27.08 3.89 2.34
CA ALA A 202 26.07 4.26 3.34
C ALA A 202 25.77 3.11 4.31
N ARG A 203 25.70 3.42 5.60
CA ARG A 203 25.33 2.48 6.67
C ARG A 203 23.83 2.18 6.65
N THR A 204 23.43 1.06 7.25
CA THR A 204 22.02 0.69 7.48
C THR A 204 21.28 1.77 8.28
N ALA A 205 20.00 1.96 8.00
CA ALA A 205 19.13 2.87 8.76
C ALA A 205 17.67 2.39 8.75
N TRP A 206 16.90 2.85 9.74
CA TRP A 206 15.45 2.66 9.81
C TRP A 206 14.76 4.00 9.60
N SER A 207 13.62 3.98 8.93
CA SER A 207 12.76 5.16 8.84
C SER A 207 11.94 5.35 10.12
N ALA A 208 11.50 6.57 10.35
CA ALA A 208 10.31 6.80 11.18
C ALA A 208 9.11 6.02 10.63
N THR A 209 8.11 5.79 11.48
CA THR A 209 6.92 5.05 11.07
C THR A 209 5.95 5.90 10.25
N ARG A 210 5.21 5.26 9.34
CA ARG A 210 4.13 5.86 8.55
C ARG A 210 2.85 5.08 8.79
N THR A 211 1.89 5.70 9.44
CA THR A 211 0.55 5.11 9.64
C THR A 211 -0.35 5.43 8.46
N ILE A 212 -1.09 4.42 7.99
CA ILE A 212 -2.16 4.56 7.02
C ILE A 212 -3.46 4.07 7.66
N ASP A 213 -4.42 4.97 7.81
CA ASP A 213 -5.79 4.64 8.23
C ASP A 213 -6.55 4.03 7.05
N ASN A 214 -7.13 2.85 7.24
CA ASN A 214 -8.05 2.24 6.29
C ASN A 214 -9.44 2.82 6.54
N ILE A 215 -9.96 3.60 5.59
CA ILE A 215 -11.26 4.25 5.74
C ILE A 215 -12.35 3.52 4.93
N PRO A 216 -13.60 3.48 5.43
CA PRO A 216 -14.70 2.85 4.70
C PRO A 216 -15.01 3.60 3.38
N PRO A 217 -15.15 2.88 2.25
CA PRO A 217 -15.46 3.50 0.95
C PRO A 217 -16.94 3.87 0.77
N GLY A 218 -17.81 3.48 1.70
CA GLY A 218 -19.25 3.73 1.68
C GLY A 218 -19.75 4.50 2.90
N TYR A 219 -21.07 4.65 2.98
CA TYR A 219 -21.72 5.37 4.07
C TYR A 219 -21.57 4.62 5.40
N VAL A 220 -21.04 5.32 6.42
CA VAL A 220 -20.99 4.82 7.80
C VAL A 220 -22.26 5.25 8.51
N PHE A 221 -23.16 4.30 8.75
CA PHE A 221 -24.36 4.53 9.54
C PHE A 221 -23.98 4.63 11.02
N ARG A 222 -24.21 5.83 11.57
CA ARG A 222 -24.15 6.07 13.02
C ARG A 222 -25.55 5.96 13.58
N ARG A 223 -25.78 4.95 14.44
CA ARG A 223 -27.07 4.77 15.11
C ARG A 223 -27.34 5.99 16.00
N PRO A 224 -28.52 6.64 15.91
CA PRO A 224 -28.90 7.69 16.86
C PRO A 224 -28.86 7.17 18.30
N ALA A 225 -28.44 8.02 19.26
CA ALA A 225 -28.20 7.61 20.64
C ALA A 225 -29.40 6.88 21.31
N LYS A 226 -30.63 7.34 21.01
CA LYS A 226 -31.89 6.78 21.53
C LYS A 226 -32.55 5.74 20.61
N ALA A 227 -31.91 5.36 19.50
CA ALA A 227 -32.44 4.31 18.63
C ALA A 227 -31.95 2.92 19.11
N PRO A 228 -32.82 1.91 19.14
CA PRO A 228 -32.46 0.61 19.69
C PRO A 228 -31.49 -0.13 18.76
N ALA A 229 -30.57 -0.88 19.33
CA ALA A 229 -29.72 -1.82 18.60
C ALA A 229 -30.51 -3.11 18.28
N PRO A 230 -30.15 -3.84 17.21
CA PRO A 230 -30.71 -5.18 16.97
C PRO A 230 -30.61 -6.06 18.22
N ARG A 231 -31.72 -6.75 18.57
CA ARG A 231 -31.78 -7.63 19.75
C ARG A 231 -30.85 -8.83 19.62
N ILE A 232 -30.53 -9.24 18.39
CA ILE A 232 -29.58 -10.33 18.12
C ILE A 232 -28.34 -9.74 17.46
N ARG A 233 -27.17 -9.93 18.11
CA ARG A 233 -25.89 -9.50 17.56
C ARG A 233 -25.37 -10.55 16.57
N LEU A 234 -25.08 -10.11 15.35
CA LEU A 234 -24.40 -10.93 14.35
C LEU A 234 -22.92 -10.57 14.29
N ARG A 235 -22.07 -11.59 14.07
CA ARG A 235 -20.70 -11.35 13.64
C ARG A 235 -20.73 -10.62 12.29
N ALA A 236 -19.76 -9.75 12.05
CA ALA A 236 -19.69 -9.05 10.79
C ALA A 236 -19.22 -9.98 9.67
N GLN A 237 -19.92 -10.02 8.53
CA GLN A 237 -19.57 -10.90 7.40
C GLN A 237 -18.20 -10.53 6.81
N PRO A 238 -17.38 -11.48 6.32
CA PRO A 238 -16.03 -11.20 5.85
C PRO A 238 -15.95 -10.02 4.86
N ARG A 239 -14.85 -9.26 4.93
CA ARG A 239 -14.58 -8.17 3.98
C ARG A 239 -14.51 -8.73 2.56
N ALA A 240 -15.10 -8.01 1.61
CA ALA A 240 -15.04 -8.39 0.21
C ALA A 240 -13.60 -8.31 -0.32
N THR A 241 -13.17 -9.33 -1.05
CA THR A 241 -11.85 -9.38 -1.72
C THR A 241 -11.95 -9.01 -3.20
N LYS A 242 -13.05 -9.41 -3.87
CA LYS A 242 -13.33 -9.07 -5.27
C LYS A 242 -13.87 -7.64 -5.41
N ALA A 243 -13.52 -6.99 -6.51
CA ALA A 243 -14.02 -5.65 -6.86
C ALA A 243 -15.51 -5.67 -7.25
N GLY A 244 -16.15 -4.49 -7.19
CA GLY A 244 -17.55 -4.31 -7.53
C GLY A 244 -18.52 -5.15 -6.68
N ALA A 245 -19.75 -5.32 -7.19
CA ALA A 245 -20.78 -6.15 -6.54
C ALA A 245 -20.42 -7.65 -6.57
N ALA A 246 -19.58 -8.08 -7.52
CA ALA A 246 -19.15 -9.47 -7.71
C ALA A 246 -20.30 -10.49 -7.58
N VAL A 247 -21.48 -10.20 -8.15
CA VAL A 247 -22.68 -11.02 -7.92
C VAL A 247 -22.54 -12.36 -8.64
N THR A 248 -22.70 -13.45 -7.89
CA THR A 248 -22.70 -14.82 -8.42
C THR A 248 -24.03 -15.49 -8.12
N VAL A 249 -24.59 -16.19 -9.11
CA VAL A 249 -25.82 -16.97 -8.97
C VAL A 249 -25.46 -18.43 -9.21
N SER A 250 -25.72 -19.30 -8.25
CA SER A 250 -25.44 -20.74 -8.37
C SER A 250 -26.66 -21.58 -8.02
N ARG A 251 -26.66 -22.86 -8.44
CA ARG A 251 -27.56 -23.86 -7.86
C ARG A 251 -27.29 -23.99 -6.36
N ILE A 252 -28.27 -24.49 -5.61
CA ILE A 252 -28.10 -24.82 -4.20
C ILE A 252 -27.21 -26.07 -4.09
N SER A 253 -26.04 -25.95 -3.45
CA SER A 253 -25.15 -27.08 -3.16
C SER A 253 -25.73 -28.00 -2.09
N ASP A 254 -25.20 -29.21 -1.93
CA ASP A 254 -25.72 -30.15 -0.92
C ASP A 254 -25.55 -29.63 0.49
N SER A 255 -24.42 -28.98 0.78
CA SER A 255 -24.16 -28.36 2.08
C SER A 255 -25.16 -27.25 2.42
N VAL A 256 -25.50 -26.40 1.45
CA VAL A 256 -26.48 -25.33 1.62
C VAL A 256 -27.88 -25.93 1.77
N TRP A 257 -28.22 -26.96 0.97
CA TRP A 257 -29.50 -27.64 1.04
C TRP A 257 -29.72 -28.31 2.41
N ARG A 258 -28.75 -29.10 2.88
CA ARG A 258 -28.79 -29.73 4.21
C ARG A 258 -29.00 -28.72 5.33
N SER A 259 -28.38 -27.55 5.22
CA SER A 259 -28.56 -26.46 6.20
C SER A 259 -29.98 -25.87 6.16
N MET A 260 -30.62 -25.82 4.99
CA MET A 260 -31.97 -25.26 4.82
C MET A 260 -33.09 -26.23 5.21
N THR A 261 -32.90 -27.53 4.97
CA THR A 261 -33.90 -28.58 5.23
C THR A 261 -34.22 -28.67 6.73
N GLY A 262 -35.51 -28.74 7.06
CA GLY A 262 -36.00 -28.69 8.43
C GLY A 262 -35.95 -27.28 9.05
N ARG A 263 -35.58 -26.26 8.27
CA ARG A 263 -35.52 -24.85 8.70
C ARG A 263 -36.30 -23.97 7.74
N THR A 264 -35.64 -23.38 6.76
CA THR A 264 -36.26 -22.51 5.76
C THR A 264 -36.93 -23.29 4.63
N TRP A 265 -36.65 -24.59 4.52
CA TRP A 265 -37.35 -25.53 3.64
C TRP A 265 -37.79 -26.77 4.43
N HIS A 266 -38.98 -27.28 4.14
CA HIS A 266 -39.53 -28.52 4.70
C HIS A 266 -40.59 -29.13 3.76
N ARG A 267 -41.07 -30.34 4.07
CA ARG A 267 -42.20 -30.94 3.33
C ARG A 267 -43.42 -30.03 3.40
N GLY A 268 -44.08 -29.80 2.27
CA GLY A 268 -45.21 -28.85 2.14
C GLY A 268 -44.82 -27.45 1.67
N CYS A 269 -43.52 -27.17 1.44
CA CYS A 269 -43.10 -25.96 0.77
C CYS A 269 -43.44 -25.98 -0.72
N PRO A 270 -43.86 -24.84 -1.31
CA PRO A 270 -44.36 -24.79 -2.69
C PRO A 270 -43.26 -24.90 -3.76
N VAL A 271 -41.98 -24.90 -3.35
CA VAL A 271 -40.84 -24.98 -4.26
C VAL A 271 -39.79 -25.94 -3.73
N GLY A 272 -39.22 -26.75 -4.62
CA GLY A 272 -38.12 -27.66 -4.31
C GLY A 272 -36.75 -27.03 -4.55
N ARG A 273 -35.70 -27.78 -4.21
CA ARG A 273 -34.28 -27.38 -4.38
C ARG A 273 -33.95 -26.88 -5.79
N SER A 274 -34.45 -27.57 -6.82
CA SER A 274 -34.19 -27.25 -8.24
C SER A 274 -34.71 -25.87 -8.65
N SER A 275 -35.72 -25.36 -7.95
CA SER A 275 -36.32 -24.04 -8.15
C SER A 275 -35.60 -22.92 -7.43
N LEU A 276 -34.63 -23.21 -6.56
CA LEU A 276 -33.92 -22.22 -5.76
C LEU A 276 -32.51 -21.95 -6.30
N ARG A 277 -32.03 -20.72 -6.08
CA ARG A 277 -30.68 -20.27 -6.42
C ARG A 277 -30.08 -19.54 -5.24
N LEU A 278 -28.78 -19.76 -5.04
CA LEU A 278 -28.00 -19.00 -4.08
C LEU A 278 -27.38 -17.81 -4.81
N VAL A 279 -27.76 -16.62 -4.39
CA VAL A 279 -27.15 -15.36 -4.83
C VAL A 279 -26.14 -14.94 -3.78
N ARG A 280 -24.90 -14.75 -4.21
CA ARG A 280 -23.86 -14.15 -3.36
C ARG A 280 -23.48 -12.80 -3.93
N THR A 281 -23.35 -11.79 -3.08
CA THR A 281 -23.02 -10.42 -3.50
C THR A 281 -22.12 -9.73 -2.49
N ASN A 282 -21.30 -8.82 -3.00
CA ASN A 282 -20.69 -7.79 -2.17
C ASN A 282 -21.76 -6.73 -1.90
N TYR A 283 -21.80 -6.22 -0.68
CA TYR A 283 -22.70 -5.15 -0.28
C TYR A 283 -21.96 -4.18 0.65
N TYR A 284 -22.42 -2.94 0.73
CA TYR A 284 -21.90 -1.98 1.71
C TYR A 284 -22.61 -2.19 3.04
N ALA A 285 -21.86 -2.59 4.06
CA ALA A 285 -22.40 -2.75 5.39
C ALA A 285 -22.56 -1.39 6.10
N TYR A 286 -23.23 -1.39 7.25
CA TYR A 286 -23.48 -0.15 8.01
C TYR A 286 -22.19 0.49 8.56
N ASP A 287 -21.09 -0.24 8.63
CA ASP A 287 -19.76 0.31 8.93
C ASP A 287 -19.10 0.95 7.70
N GLY A 288 -19.81 1.05 6.57
CA GLY A 288 -19.35 1.62 5.31
C GLY A 288 -18.39 0.72 4.51
N TYR A 289 -18.06 -0.47 5.01
CA TYR A 289 -17.15 -1.39 4.33
C TYR A 289 -17.88 -2.41 3.49
N ARG A 290 -17.23 -2.83 2.40
CA ARG A 290 -17.77 -3.89 1.54
C ARG A 290 -17.61 -5.25 2.22
N ARG A 291 -18.72 -5.96 2.37
CA ARG A 291 -18.79 -7.31 2.93
C ARG A 291 -19.42 -8.27 1.93
N ARG A 292 -19.17 -9.57 2.09
CA ARG A 292 -19.73 -10.62 1.23
C ARG A 292 -20.89 -11.32 1.92
N GLY A 293 -22.05 -11.34 1.28
CA GLY A 293 -23.23 -12.02 1.80
C GLY A 293 -23.97 -12.88 0.79
N GLU A 294 -25.02 -13.53 1.30
CA GLU A 294 -25.74 -14.62 0.66
C GLU A 294 -27.24 -14.49 0.87
N ILE A 295 -28.01 -14.76 -0.19
CA ILE A 295 -29.46 -14.79 -0.15
C ILE A 295 -29.98 -15.86 -1.11
N VAL A 296 -31.03 -16.58 -0.69
CA VAL A 296 -31.65 -17.62 -1.52
C VAL A 296 -32.90 -17.04 -2.16
N VAL A 297 -33.06 -17.26 -3.46
CA VAL A 297 -34.22 -16.79 -4.23
C VAL A 297 -34.67 -17.85 -5.23
N HIS A 298 -35.86 -17.68 -5.79
CA HIS A 298 -36.34 -18.52 -6.88
C HIS A 298 -35.54 -18.31 -8.17
N LYS A 299 -35.35 -19.36 -8.96
CA LYS A 299 -34.57 -19.33 -10.21
C LYS A 299 -35.11 -18.29 -11.20
N SER A 300 -36.43 -18.08 -11.24
CA SER A 300 -37.07 -17.13 -12.16
C SER A 300 -36.81 -15.65 -11.80
N VAL A 301 -36.47 -15.34 -10.54
CA VAL A 301 -36.16 -13.97 -10.11
C VAL A 301 -34.66 -13.72 -9.93
N ALA A 302 -33.84 -14.77 -9.99
CA ALA A 302 -32.40 -14.67 -9.71
C ALA A 302 -31.66 -13.65 -10.60
N LYS A 303 -32.06 -13.50 -11.88
CA LYS A 303 -31.50 -12.50 -12.80
C LYS A 303 -31.88 -11.06 -12.38
N ALA A 304 -33.11 -10.85 -11.93
CA ALA A 304 -33.57 -9.56 -11.42
C ALA A 304 -32.88 -9.22 -10.10
N THR A 305 -32.84 -10.16 -9.15
CA THR A 305 -32.10 -10.03 -7.88
C THR A 305 -30.63 -9.72 -8.11
N LYS A 306 -29.98 -10.35 -9.11
CA LYS A 306 -28.60 -10.02 -9.48
C LYS A 306 -28.46 -8.54 -9.83
N ARG A 307 -29.34 -8.01 -10.67
CA ARG A 307 -29.31 -6.59 -11.09
C ARG A 307 -29.63 -5.64 -9.94
N VAL A 308 -30.56 -6.00 -9.06
CA VAL A 308 -30.82 -5.26 -7.81
C VAL A 308 -29.53 -5.10 -7.01
N PHE A 309 -28.80 -6.18 -6.73
CA PHE A 309 -27.59 -6.07 -5.92
C PHE A 309 -26.44 -5.36 -6.65
N GLN A 310 -26.38 -5.42 -7.99
CA GLN A 310 -25.44 -4.61 -8.77
C GLN A 310 -25.73 -3.11 -8.58
N ASP A 311 -26.99 -2.70 -8.71
CA ASP A 311 -27.40 -1.31 -8.60
C ASP A 311 -27.34 -0.79 -7.15
N LEU A 312 -27.73 -1.61 -6.17
CA LEU A 312 -27.58 -1.28 -4.74
C LEU A 312 -26.10 -1.08 -4.39
N HIS A 313 -25.21 -1.93 -4.89
CA HIS A 313 -23.78 -1.77 -4.69
C HIS A 313 -23.25 -0.51 -5.39
N ALA A 314 -23.65 -0.24 -6.64
CA ALA A 314 -23.25 0.97 -7.37
C ALA A 314 -23.71 2.24 -6.64
N ALA A 315 -24.92 2.25 -6.10
CA ALA A 315 -25.47 3.34 -5.29
C ALA A 315 -24.88 3.41 -3.86
N LYS A 316 -23.98 2.48 -3.50
CA LYS A 316 -23.45 2.29 -2.14
C LYS A 316 -24.55 2.25 -1.08
N ALA A 317 -25.69 1.64 -1.43
CA ALA A 317 -26.84 1.52 -0.54
C ALA A 317 -26.47 0.63 0.67
N PRO A 318 -26.64 1.11 1.90
CA PRO A 318 -26.25 0.36 3.09
C PRO A 318 -27.20 -0.82 3.33
N ILE A 319 -26.63 -2.01 3.54
CA ILE A 319 -27.36 -3.22 3.97
C ILE A 319 -26.73 -3.68 5.29
N ARG A 320 -27.53 -3.89 6.33
CA ARG A 320 -27.04 -4.24 7.67
C ARG A 320 -26.33 -5.60 7.66
N SER A 321 -27.02 -6.63 7.17
CA SER A 321 -26.50 -7.98 7.01
C SER A 321 -27.29 -8.75 5.96
N LEU A 322 -26.64 -9.78 5.42
CA LEU A 322 -27.15 -10.63 4.34
C LEU A 322 -26.69 -12.07 4.58
N TYR A 323 -27.17 -12.67 5.67
CA TYR A 323 -27.06 -14.09 5.97
C TYR A 323 -28.27 -14.85 5.44
N ARG A 324 -28.08 -16.11 5.06
CA ARG A 324 -29.19 -17.02 4.76
C ARG A 324 -30.03 -17.26 6.02
N VAL A 325 -31.35 -17.32 5.87
CA VAL A 325 -32.29 -17.35 7.01
C VAL A 325 -32.20 -18.67 7.80
N ASP A 326 -31.70 -19.75 7.20
CA ASP A 326 -31.48 -21.04 7.88
C ASP A 326 -30.49 -20.96 9.05
N ARG A 327 -29.69 -19.89 9.11
CA ARG A 327 -28.85 -19.55 10.26
C ARG A 327 -29.65 -19.31 11.55
N PHE A 328 -30.89 -18.86 11.44
CA PHE A 328 -31.71 -18.48 12.60
C PHE A 328 -32.54 -19.64 13.17
N GLY A 329 -32.46 -20.83 12.56
CA GLY A 329 -33.13 -22.04 13.02
C GLY A 329 -34.61 -22.10 12.65
N TRP A 330 -35.29 -23.09 13.23
CA TRP A 330 -36.74 -23.27 13.10
C TRP A 330 -37.53 -22.38 14.07
N SER A 331 -38.75 -22.03 13.69
CA SER A 331 -39.74 -21.40 14.55
C SER A 331 -41.00 -22.25 14.58
N ARG A 332 -41.33 -22.80 15.76
CA ARG A 332 -42.61 -23.50 15.98
C ARG A 332 -43.80 -22.58 15.67
N ARG A 333 -43.70 -21.31 16.09
CA ARG A 333 -44.75 -20.29 15.90
C ARG A 333 -45.02 -19.96 14.42
N LEU A 334 -43.99 -19.99 13.58
CA LEU A 334 -44.13 -19.71 12.14
C LEU A 334 -44.19 -20.99 11.29
N ARG A 335 -44.00 -22.17 11.89
CA ARG A 335 -43.91 -23.46 11.20
C ARG A 335 -42.95 -23.41 10.00
N GLY A 336 -41.75 -22.89 10.25
CA GLY A 336 -40.75 -22.61 9.21
C GLY A 336 -39.50 -21.93 9.75
N GLY A 337 -38.71 -21.32 8.87
CA GLY A 337 -37.49 -20.60 9.26
C GLY A 337 -37.79 -19.42 10.20
N ASN A 338 -36.93 -19.21 11.20
CA ASN A 338 -37.16 -18.25 12.28
C ASN A 338 -36.95 -16.80 11.86
N ASP A 339 -37.99 -16.26 11.24
CA ASP A 339 -38.05 -14.89 10.73
C ASP A 339 -38.00 -13.83 11.83
N LEU A 340 -38.62 -14.10 12.98
CA LEU A 340 -38.58 -13.20 14.13
C LEU A 340 -37.14 -12.98 14.61
N LYS A 341 -36.33 -14.06 14.69
CA LYS A 341 -34.90 -13.96 14.99
C LYS A 341 -34.13 -13.25 13.87
N SER A 342 -34.47 -13.51 12.60
CA SER A 342 -33.83 -12.84 11.45
C SER A 342 -34.06 -11.32 11.47
N MET A 343 -35.32 -10.89 11.66
CA MET A 343 -35.68 -9.47 11.80
C MET A 343 -35.07 -8.85 13.07
N ALA A 344 -35.06 -9.57 14.19
CA ALA A 344 -34.44 -9.11 15.44
C ALA A 344 -32.91 -8.92 15.31
N ALA A 345 -32.27 -9.59 14.35
CA ALA A 345 -30.88 -9.39 13.97
C ALA A 345 -30.68 -8.30 12.89
N GLY A 346 -31.78 -7.80 12.32
CA GLY A 346 -31.78 -6.87 11.19
C GLY A 346 -31.22 -7.47 9.90
N ASN A 347 -31.44 -8.76 9.69
CA ASN A 347 -30.93 -9.49 8.54
C ASN A 347 -31.85 -9.40 7.32
N SER A 348 -31.32 -8.96 6.19
CA SER A 348 -32.06 -8.98 4.92
C SER A 348 -32.30 -10.42 4.47
N SER A 349 -33.49 -10.71 3.94
CA SER A 349 -34.01 -12.05 3.76
C SER A 349 -34.56 -12.26 2.34
N GLY A 350 -34.62 -13.52 1.90
CA GLY A 350 -35.22 -13.95 0.63
C GLY A 350 -36.15 -15.14 0.88
N PHE A 351 -35.90 -16.26 0.22
CA PHE A 351 -36.64 -17.50 0.45
C PHE A 351 -36.65 -17.91 1.94
N ASN A 352 -37.87 -18.04 2.48
CA ASN A 352 -38.15 -18.57 3.80
C ASN A 352 -39.56 -19.18 3.78
N CYS A 353 -39.65 -20.51 3.68
CA CYS A 353 -40.92 -21.21 3.71
C CYS A 353 -41.44 -21.29 5.15
N ARG A 354 -42.50 -20.52 5.42
CA ARG A 354 -43.11 -20.34 6.74
C ARG A 354 -44.51 -19.72 6.61
N GLY A 355 -45.25 -19.69 7.70
CA GLY A 355 -46.44 -18.85 7.84
C GLY A 355 -46.13 -17.35 7.84
N VAL A 356 -47.13 -16.53 7.54
CA VAL A 356 -47.05 -15.06 7.66
C VAL A 356 -46.92 -14.68 9.14
N VAL A 357 -46.05 -13.72 9.42
CA VAL A 357 -45.92 -13.19 10.79
C VAL A 357 -47.21 -12.44 11.14
N GLY A 358 -47.87 -12.81 12.23
CA GLY A 358 -49.21 -12.33 12.57
C GLY A 358 -50.37 -13.19 12.04
N ARG A 359 -50.13 -14.05 11.03
CA ARG A 359 -51.13 -14.94 10.41
C ARG A 359 -50.50 -16.29 10.02
N PRO A 360 -50.05 -17.10 11.00
CA PRO A 360 -49.23 -18.28 10.71
C PRO A 360 -49.97 -19.39 9.96
N SER A 361 -51.30 -19.35 9.88
CA SER A 361 -52.15 -20.19 9.01
C SER A 361 -51.98 -19.88 7.52
N THR A 362 -51.66 -18.63 7.18
CA THR A 362 -51.43 -18.19 5.80
C THR A 362 -49.97 -18.40 5.41
N ARG A 363 -49.72 -18.97 4.24
CA ARG A 363 -48.37 -19.17 3.71
C ARG A 363 -47.73 -17.81 3.36
N SER A 364 -46.50 -17.59 3.81
CA SER A 364 -45.76 -16.36 3.49
C SER A 364 -45.41 -16.26 2.00
N PRO A 365 -45.47 -15.07 1.37
CA PRO A 365 -44.96 -14.84 0.01
C PRO A 365 -43.49 -15.28 -0.18
N HIS A 366 -42.68 -15.16 0.88
CA HIS A 366 -41.28 -15.63 0.91
C HIS A 366 -41.13 -17.13 0.67
N SER A 367 -42.20 -17.91 0.88
CA SER A 367 -42.19 -19.37 0.66
C SER A 367 -42.02 -19.74 -0.81
N THR A 368 -42.26 -18.82 -1.74
CA THR A 368 -42.01 -19.03 -3.18
C THR A 368 -40.59 -18.64 -3.60
N GLY A 369 -39.85 -17.93 -2.73
CA GLY A 369 -38.54 -17.38 -3.03
C GLY A 369 -38.56 -16.17 -3.98
N ARG A 370 -39.73 -15.55 -4.20
CA ARG A 370 -39.90 -14.39 -5.10
C ARG A 370 -39.96 -13.04 -4.38
N SER A 371 -39.81 -13.06 -3.05
CA SER A 371 -39.83 -11.86 -2.20
C SER A 371 -38.45 -11.59 -1.59
N LEU A 372 -38.21 -10.35 -1.24
CA LEU A 372 -37.00 -9.88 -0.56
C LEU A 372 -37.39 -8.93 0.57
N ASP A 373 -36.84 -9.13 1.76
CA ASP A 373 -36.89 -8.13 2.84
C ASP A 373 -35.53 -7.49 3.00
N ILE A 374 -35.45 -6.16 3.00
CA ILE A 374 -34.18 -5.43 3.14
C ILE A 374 -34.18 -4.59 4.41
N ASN A 375 -33.15 -4.77 5.24
CA ASN A 375 -32.92 -4.04 6.51
C ASN A 375 -34.14 -4.03 7.47
N PRO A 376 -34.65 -5.20 7.92
CA PRO A 376 -35.84 -5.30 8.78
C PRO A 376 -35.84 -4.44 10.04
N TRP A 377 -34.65 -4.23 10.63
CA TRP A 377 -34.57 -3.58 11.93
C TRP A 377 -35.01 -2.12 11.89
N GLU A 378 -34.66 -1.44 10.78
CA GLU A 378 -35.01 -0.05 10.49
C GLU A 378 -36.31 0.09 9.70
N ASN A 379 -36.79 -0.98 9.07
CA ASN A 379 -37.92 -0.98 8.13
C ASN A 379 -39.01 -1.92 8.64
N PRO A 380 -39.93 -1.40 9.48
CA PRO A 380 -40.88 -2.24 10.20
C PRO A 380 -41.98 -2.84 9.33
N TYR A 381 -42.50 -3.97 9.81
CA TYR A 381 -43.71 -4.64 9.32
C TYR A 381 -44.84 -4.50 10.33
N ARG A 382 -46.01 -4.05 9.88
CA ARG A 382 -47.24 -3.96 10.69
C ARG A 382 -48.04 -5.25 10.55
N SER A 383 -48.09 -6.02 11.63
CA SER A 383 -48.78 -7.31 11.68
C SER A 383 -49.89 -7.31 12.73
N ALA A 384 -50.72 -8.37 12.74
CA ALA A 384 -51.68 -8.61 13.82
C ALA A 384 -51.02 -8.84 15.19
N TRP A 385 -49.71 -9.14 15.25
CA TRP A 385 -48.94 -9.21 16.50
C TRP A 385 -48.26 -7.88 16.87
N GLY A 386 -48.59 -6.80 16.17
CA GLY A 386 -48.00 -5.48 16.34
C GLY A 386 -46.92 -5.14 15.30
N ILE A 387 -46.18 -4.05 15.56
CA ILE A 387 -45.12 -3.54 14.69
C ILE A 387 -43.80 -4.24 14.99
N LEU A 388 -43.29 -4.99 14.01
CA LEU A 388 -42.11 -5.82 14.13
C LEU A 388 -40.94 -5.29 13.28
N PRO A 389 -39.68 -5.51 13.70
CA PRO A 389 -39.29 -6.05 15.01
C PRO A 389 -39.45 -5.02 16.14
N ASN A 390 -39.63 -3.74 15.82
CA ASN A 390 -39.83 -2.65 16.77
C ASN A 390 -40.57 -1.46 16.13
N ARG A 391 -41.27 -0.65 16.94
CA ARG A 391 -41.98 0.56 16.49
C ARG A 391 -41.12 1.83 16.38
N THR A 392 -39.89 1.81 16.90
CA THR A 392 -39.07 3.02 17.09
C THR A 392 -38.79 3.75 15.77
N TRP A 393 -38.55 3.00 14.70
CA TRP A 393 -38.22 3.56 13.39
C TRP A 393 -39.44 4.11 12.66
N ASP A 394 -40.65 3.83 13.13
CA ASP A 394 -41.88 4.36 12.55
C ASP A 394 -42.04 5.88 12.77
N ALA A 395 -41.64 6.37 13.94
CA ALA A 395 -41.67 7.79 14.28
C ALA A 395 -40.40 8.56 13.86
N ARG A 396 -39.28 7.86 13.60
CA ARG A 396 -37.99 8.51 13.29
C ARG A 396 -37.86 8.84 11.81
N ARG A 397 -37.81 10.13 11.48
CA ARG A 397 -37.58 10.63 10.11
C ARG A 397 -36.14 10.42 9.62
N SER A 398 -35.18 10.34 10.54
CA SER A 398 -33.76 10.13 10.24
C SER A 398 -33.17 8.87 10.90
N PRO A 399 -32.20 8.21 10.24
CA PRO A 399 -31.61 8.60 8.96
C PRO A 399 -32.35 7.98 7.77
N SER A 400 -32.76 8.84 6.82
CA SER A 400 -33.52 8.48 5.63
C SER A 400 -32.81 7.52 4.67
N ARG A 401 -31.48 7.36 4.78
CA ARG A 401 -30.68 6.44 3.93
C ARG A 401 -30.93 4.95 4.20
N VAL A 402 -31.44 4.60 5.39
CA VAL A 402 -31.68 3.21 5.81
C VAL A 402 -33.15 2.92 6.12
N VAL A 403 -34.00 3.95 6.14
CA VAL A 403 -35.44 3.87 6.46
C VAL A 403 -36.27 4.21 5.21
N TYR A 404 -37.09 3.28 4.74
CA TYR A 404 -37.83 3.39 3.48
C TYR A 404 -39.20 4.03 3.74
N ARG A 405 -39.36 5.27 3.30
CA ARG A 405 -40.57 6.08 3.59
C ARG A 405 -41.43 6.37 2.37
N SER A 406 -40.87 6.24 1.17
CA SER A 406 -41.50 6.66 -0.06
C SER A 406 -40.99 5.84 -1.24
N ARG A 407 -41.77 5.86 -2.33
CA ARG A 407 -41.36 5.32 -3.64
C ARG A 407 -40.14 6.03 -4.24
N SER A 408 -39.82 7.24 -3.76
CA SER A 408 -38.63 7.99 -4.19
C SER A 408 -37.34 7.55 -3.49
N HIS A 409 -37.41 6.74 -2.42
CA HIS A 409 -36.22 6.23 -1.75
C HIS A 409 -35.35 5.38 -2.69
N THR A 410 -34.02 5.57 -2.66
CA THR A 410 -33.07 4.94 -3.60
C THR A 410 -33.21 3.43 -3.67
N VAL A 411 -33.30 2.73 -2.52
CA VAL A 411 -33.50 1.28 -2.50
C VAL A 411 -34.82 0.90 -3.17
N VAL A 412 -35.90 1.63 -2.87
CA VAL A 412 -37.24 1.35 -3.43
C VAL A 412 -37.24 1.55 -4.94
N ARG A 413 -36.64 2.62 -5.45
CA ARG A 413 -36.48 2.87 -6.90
C ARG A 413 -35.67 1.79 -7.60
N ILE A 414 -34.59 1.31 -6.98
CA ILE A 414 -33.76 0.23 -7.54
C ILE A 414 -34.56 -1.08 -7.58
N MET A 415 -35.28 -1.42 -6.51
CA MET A 415 -36.14 -2.60 -6.47
C MET A 415 -37.22 -2.54 -7.57
N ALA A 416 -37.93 -1.41 -7.68
CA ALA A 416 -38.96 -1.19 -8.69
C ALA A 416 -38.42 -1.31 -10.12
N ARG A 417 -37.22 -0.75 -10.41
CA ARG A 417 -36.55 -0.86 -11.71
C ARG A 417 -36.36 -2.31 -12.16
N HIS A 418 -36.20 -3.23 -11.22
CA HIS A 418 -35.98 -4.65 -11.49
C HIS A 418 -37.22 -5.51 -11.24
N GLY A 419 -38.41 -4.90 -11.19
CA GLY A 419 -39.69 -5.61 -11.15
C GLY A 419 -40.13 -6.06 -9.77
N PHE A 420 -39.59 -5.43 -8.71
CA PHE A 420 -40.03 -5.66 -7.34
C PHE A 420 -40.92 -4.50 -6.85
N TRP A 421 -42.18 -4.81 -6.59
CA TRP A 421 -43.12 -3.94 -5.90
C TRP A 421 -42.71 -3.73 -4.45
N TRP A 422 -42.87 -2.52 -3.91
CA TRP A 422 -42.72 -2.23 -2.47
C TRP A 422 -44.06 -2.13 -1.74
N MET A 423 -44.25 -2.86 -0.63
CA MET A 423 -45.52 -2.87 0.12
C MET A 423 -45.81 -1.57 0.87
N GLY A 424 -44.89 -0.61 0.87
CA GLY A 424 -45.16 0.71 1.41
C GLY A 424 -45.19 0.71 2.93
N ARG A 425 -46.11 1.50 3.52
CA ARG A 425 -46.10 1.75 4.97
C ARG A 425 -46.67 0.62 5.83
N SER A 426 -47.30 -0.39 5.20
CA SER A 426 -47.77 -1.61 5.88
C SER A 426 -46.61 -2.58 6.13
N ASP A 427 -45.70 -2.72 5.16
CA ASP A 427 -44.49 -3.55 5.29
C ASP A 427 -43.31 -2.89 4.56
N TRP A 428 -42.46 -2.19 5.33
CA TRP A 428 -41.46 -1.29 4.75
C TRP A 428 -40.27 -2.06 4.22
N GLN A 429 -39.97 -3.20 4.82
CA GLN A 429 -38.87 -4.05 4.41
C GLN A 429 -39.20 -4.85 3.14
N HIS A 430 -40.48 -5.09 2.86
CA HIS A 430 -40.91 -6.10 1.91
C HIS A 430 -40.99 -5.63 0.46
N PHE A 431 -40.41 -6.46 -0.40
CA PHE A 431 -40.44 -6.30 -1.83
C PHE A 431 -40.83 -7.60 -2.54
N GLN A 432 -41.90 -7.55 -3.33
CA GLN A 432 -42.46 -8.70 -4.03
C GLN A 432 -42.19 -8.60 -5.54
N TYR A 433 -41.64 -9.64 -6.14
CA TYR A 433 -41.45 -9.65 -7.59
C TYR A 433 -42.78 -9.78 -8.34
N SER A 434 -43.07 -8.81 -9.21
CA SER A 434 -44.25 -8.73 -10.09
C SER A 434 -43.91 -8.73 -11.59
N GLY A 435 -42.63 -8.68 -11.98
CA GLY A 435 -42.20 -8.72 -13.40
C GLY A 435 -41.74 -7.38 -13.97
N ARG A 436 -41.29 -7.36 -15.24
CA ARG A 436 -40.85 -6.13 -15.95
C ARG A 436 -42.06 -5.31 -16.40
N GLY A 437 -42.79 -4.75 -15.45
CA GLY A 437 -44.02 -3.99 -15.70
C GLY A 437 -44.39 -3.02 -14.58
N ALA A 438 -43.59 -2.88 -13.52
CA ALA A 438 -43.86 -1.96 -12.41
C ALA A 438 -43.81 -0.45 -12.78
N ARG A 439 -43.72 -0.10 -14.08
CA ARG A 439 -43.96 1.27 -14.58
C ARG A 439 -45.44 1.60 -14.75
N THR A 440 -46.33 0.61 -14.67
CA THR A 440 -47.79 0.79 -14.74
C THR A 440 -48.43 -0.25 -13.83
N LEU A 441 -48.70 0.08 -12.57
CA LEU A 441 -49.65 -0.73 -11.80
C LEU A 441 -50.54 0.19 -10.94
N PRO A 442 -51.88 0.11 -11.11
CA PRO A 442 -52.84 0.69 -10.18
C PRO A 442 -52.70 0.02 -8.79
N PRO A 443 -53.20 0.66 -7.72
CA PRO A 443 -53.14 0.09 -6.37
C PRO A 443 -53.83 -1.29 -6.32
N PRO A 444 -53.40 -2.21 -5.44
CA PRO A 444 -54.13 -3.46 -5.22
C PRO A 444 -55.51 -3.12 -4.67
N ALA A 445 -56.53 -3.80 -5.20
CA ALA A 445 -57.92 -3.54 -4.87
C ALA A 445 -58.29 -3.91 -3.41
N THR A 446 -57.55 -4.75 -2.69
CA THR A 446 -57.78 -4.96 -1.24
C THR A 446 -56.59 -5.62 -0.54
N PHE A 447 -56.45 -5.30 0.75
CA PHE A 447 -55.58 -5.98 1.71
C PHE A 447 -56.19 -7.36 2.04
N LEU A 448 -55.42 -8.43 1.86
CA LEU A 448 -55.68 -9.82 2.29
C LEU A 448 -56.28 -10.78 1.24
N ASP A 449 -55.52 -11.03 0.18
CA ASP A 449 -55.35 -12.38 -0.34
C ASP A 449 -53.85 -12.76 -0.32
#